data_AF-A0A091E9W8-F1
#
_entry.id   AF-A0A091E9W8-F1
#
_cell.length_a   1.000
_cell.length_b   1.000
_cell.length_c   1.000
_cell.angle_alpha   90.00
_cell.angle_beta   90.00
_cell.angle_gamma   90.00
#
_symmetry.space_group_name_H-M   'P 1'
#
loop_
_entity.id
_entity.type
_entity.pdbx_description
1 polymer ?
#
loop_
_entity_poly.entity_id
_entity_poly.type
_entity_poly.pdbx_seq_one_letter_code
_entity_poly.pdbx_strand_id
1 'polypeptide(L)'
;MCAEVQKLQMEAAHIIVGNPGRMSDMLNWRYLSPTYSKMFVLDKAHEMLSRGFKDYIYDIFQKLNSNTQLVLLSATTLSDVLEVTKKFMRNPIPFRLLSRRKS
;
A
#
# COMPACT_ATOMS: atom_id res chain seq x y z
N MET A 1 -20.63 -15.90 1.95
CA MET A 1 -19.72 -14.85 2.47
C MET A 1 -18.44 -15.53 2.95
N CYS A 2 -17.26 -15.06 2.54
CA CYS A 2 -15.99 -15.67 2.95
C CYS A 2 -15.73 -15.39 4.44
N ALA A 3 -15.19 -16.35 5.19
CA ALA A 3 -15.00 -16.23 6.65
C ALA A 3 -14.18 -14.99 7.08
N GLU A 4 -13.25 -14.54 6.23
CA GLU A 4 -12.46 -13.31 6.44
C GLU A 4 -13.33 -12.05 6.55
N VAL A 5 -14.36 -11.94 5.71
CA VAL A 5 -15.26 -10.78 5.67
C VAL A 5 -16.10 -10.73 6.94
N GLN A 6 -16.58 -11.89 7.41
CA GLN A 6 -17.33 -11.97 8.67
C GLN A 6 -16.46 -11.51 9.85
N LYS A 7 -15.19 -11.92 9.90
CA LYS A 7 -14.29 -11.51 10.98
C LYS A 7 -14.06 -10.00 11.04
N LEU A 8 -13.87 -9.35 9.88
CA LEU A 8 -13.73 -7.88 9.80
C LEU A 8 -15.00 -7.12 10.19
N GLN A 9 -16.17 -7.72 10.02
CA GLN A 9 -17.44 -7.13 10.43
C GLN A 9 -17.75 -7.34 11.91
N MET A 10 -17.27 -8.44 12.50
CA MET A 10 -17.48 -8.77 13.91
C MET A 10 -16.48 -8.08 14.84
N GLU A 11 -15.25 -7.90 14.38
CA GLU A 11 -14.16 -7.27 15.15
C GLU A 11 -13.58 -6.10 14.36
N ALA A 12 -13.52 -4.92 14.99
CA ALA A 12 -12.89 -3.75 14.37
C ALA A 12 -11.37 -3.99 14.24
N ALA A 13 -10.93 -4.35 13.03
CA ALA A 13 -9.52 -4.58 12.75
C ALA A 13 -8.74 -3.26 12.73
N HIS A 14 -7.72 -3.16 13.59
CA HIS A 14 -6.81 -2.02 13.63
C HIS A 14 -5.73 -2.08 12.55
N ILE A 15 -5.29 -3.29 12.19
CA ILE A 15 -4.23 -3.54 11.21
C ILE A 15 -4.74 -4.61 10.24
N ILE A 16 -4.56 -4.35 8.95
CA ILE A 16 -4.97 -5.25 7.87
C ILE A 16 -3.77 -5.42 6.94
N VAL A 17 -3.42 -6.67 6.67
CA VAL A 17 -2.33 -7.04 5.78
C VAL A 17 -2.91 -7.94 4.69
N GLY A 18 -2.55 -7.67 3.43
CA GLY A 18 -3.07 -8.45 2.32
C GLY A 18 -2.37 -8.13 1.00
N ASN A 19 -2.62 -8.97 0.00
CA ASN A 19 -2.14 -8.74 -1.36
C ASN A 19 -2.98 -7.65 -2.06
N PRO A 20 -2.38 -6.83 -2.96
CA PRO A 20 -3.06 -5.70 -3.59
C PRO A 20 -4.36 -6.07 -4.29
N GLY A 21 -4.40 -7.19 -5.03
CA GLY A 21 -5.62 -7.63 -5.72
C GLY A 21 -6.77 -7.85 -4.75
N ARG A 22 -6.54 -8.64 -3.70
CA ARG A 22 -7.55 -8.92 -2.67
C ARG A 22 -7.97 -7.68 -1.90
N MET A 23 -7.01 -6.81 -1.56
CA MET A 23 -7.31 -5.55 -0.88
C MET A 23 -8.15 -4.61 -1.76
N SER A 24 -7.83 -4.51 -3.05
CA SER A 24 -8.61 -3.71 -4.00
C SER A 24 -10.04 -4.23 -4.10
N ASP A 25 -10.24 -5.55 -4.22
CA ASP A 25 -11.57 -6.17 -4.24
C ASP A 25 -12.37 -5.87 -2.96
N MET A 26 -11.73 -6.00 -1.79
CA MET A 26 -12.38 -5.75 -0.50
C MET A 26 -12.81 -4.29 -0.34
N LEU A 27 -12.01 -3.34 -0.84
CA LEU A 27 -12.35 -1.92 -0.87
C LEU A 27 -13.46 -1.64 -1.90
N ASN A 28 -13.38 -2.25 -3.09
CA ASN A 28 -14.38 -2.11 -4.16
C ASN A 28 -15.75 -2.60 -3.72
N TRP A 29 -15.81 -3.76 -3.05
CA TRP A 29 -17.04 -4.34 -2.53
C TRP A 29 -17.49 -3.77 -1.19
N ARG A 30 -16.80 -2.75 -0.68
CA ARG A 30 -17.10 -2.08 0.60
C ARG A 30 -17.10 -3.01 1.82
N TYR A 31 -16.41 -4.16 1.73
CA TYR A 31 -16.14 -5.01 2.89
C TYR A 31 -15.06 -4.40 3.79
N LEU A 32 -14.21 -3.54 3.21
CA LEU A 32 -13.25 -2.74 3.93
C LEU A 32 -13.51 -1.24 3.69
N SER A 33 -13.54 -0.45 4.76
CA SER A 33 -13.65 1.00 4.68
C SER A 33 -12.31 1.68 4.99
N PRO A 34 -11.75 2.51 4.07
CA PRO A 34 -10.52 3.25 4.31
C PRO A 34 -10.76 4.56 5.08
N THR A 35 -12.00 4.90 5.45
CA THR A 35 -12.39 6.19 6.03
C THR A 35 -11.61 6.57 7.30
N TYR A 36 -11.16 5.61 8.09
CA TYR A 36 -10.41 5.86 9.33
C TYR A 36 -8.93 5.46 9.21
N SER A 37 -8.46 5.13 8.00
CA SER A 37 -7.09 4.70 7.77
C SER A 37 -6.12 5.88 7.89
N LYS A 38 -5.25 5.81 8.90
CA LYS A 38 -4.21 6.84 9.14
C LYS A 38 -2.92 6.56 8.36
N MET A 39 -2.66 5.31 8.02
CA MET A 39 -1.41 4.87 7.40
C MET A 39 -1.66 3.78 6.37
N PHE A 40 -0.91 3.82 5.27
CA PHE A 40 -0.86 2.78 4.26
C PHE A 40 0.61 2.48 3.94
N VAL A 41 1.00 1.21 4.04
CA VAL A 41 2.38 0.75 3.85
C VAL A 41 2.44 -0.17 2.63
N LEU A 42 3.28 0.19 1.66
CA LEU A 42 3.57 -0.62 0.49
C LEU A 42 4.96 -1.26 0.66
N ASP A 43 4.97 -2.53 1.09
CA ASP A 43 6.22 -3.30 1.22
C ASP A 43 6.63 -3.94 -0.11
N LYS A 44 7.95 -4.08 -0.32
CA LYS A 44 8.57 -4.61 -1.55
C LYS A 44 7.98 -4.01 -2.84
N ALA A 45 7.83 -2.69 -2.89
CA ALA A 45 7.15 -2.02 -3.99
C ALA A 45 7.72 -2.34 -5.39
N HIS A 46 9.04 -2.50 -5.52
CA HIS A 46 9.68 -2.94 -6.77
C HIS A 46 9.14 -4.28 -7.29
N GLU A 47 8.87 -5.24 -6.40
CA GLU A 47 8.36 -6.56 -6.75
C GLU A 47 6.87 -6.51 -7.10
N MET A 48 6.10 -5.68 -6.39
CA MET A 48 4.68 -5.52 -6.71
C MET A 48 4.46 -4.87 -8.08
N LEU A 49 5.26 -3.85 -8.40
CA LEU A 49 5.17 -3.16 -9.67
C LEU A 49 5.65 -4.03 -10.83
N SER A 50 6.75 -4.80 -10.64
CA SER A 50 7.24 -5.72 -11.69
C SER A 50 6.28 -6.87 -11.98
N ARG A 51 5.47 -7.28 -11.01
CA ARG A 51 4.42 -8.31 -11.17
C ARG A 51 3.13 -7.78 -11.81
N GLY A 52 3.09 -6.51 -12.21
CA GLY A 52 1.90 -5.93 -12.84
C GLY A 52 0.79 -5.55 -11.87
N PHE A 53 1.06 -5.43 -10.55
CA PHE A 53 0.05 -4.97 -9.59
C PHE A 53 -0.18 -3.46 -9.60
N LYS A 54 0.36 -2.74 -10.59
CA LYS A 54 0.28 -1.27 -10.71
C LYS A 54 -1.17 -0.78 -10.62
N ASP A 55 -2.07 -1.38 -11.39
CA ASP A 55 -3.47 -0.91 -11.46
C ASP A 55 -4.20 -1.11 -10.14
N TYR A 56 -4.04 -2.28 -9.49
CA TYR A 56 -4.61 -2.53 -8.17
C TYR A 56 -4.10 -1.56 -7.11
N ILE A 57 -2.80 -1.23 -7.14
CA ILE A 57 -2.21 -0.27 -6.21
C ILE A 57 -2.78 1.14 -6.45
N TYR A 58 -2.95 1.54 -7.72
CA TYR A 58 -3.52 2.83 -8.08
C TYR A 58 -4.99 2.92 -7.62
N ASP A 59 -5.76 1.85 -7.81
CA ASP A 59 -7.15 1.74 -7.35
C ASP A 59 -7.29 1.83 -5.84
N ILE A 60 -6.33 1.27 -5.09
CA ILE A 60 -6.30 1.41 -3.64
C ILE A 60 -6.01 2.87 -3.27
N PHE A 61 -4.96 3.47 -3.84
CA PHE A 61 -4.58 4.85 -3.53
C PHE A 61 -5.69 5.86 -3.79
N GLN A 62 -6.49 5.69 -4.85
CA GLN A 62 -7.63 6.56 -5.14
C GLN A 62 -8.75 6.49 -4.09
N LYS A 63 -8.86 5.36 -3.37
CA LYS A 63 -9.86 5.16 -2.32
C LYS A 63 -9.37 5.60 -0.94
N LEU A 64 -8.07 5.79 -0.77
CA LEU A 64 -7.51 6.27 0.50
C LEU A 64 -7.87 7.74 0.71
N ASN A 65 -7.98 8.11 1.98
CA ASN A 65 -8.24 9.50 2.34
C ASN A 65 -7.02 10.37 2.06
N SER A 66 -7.28 11.66 1.85
CA SER A 66 -6.22 12.65 1.66
C SER A 66 -5.26 12.74 2.84
N ASN A 67 -5.68 12.38 4.04
CA ASN A 67 -4.88 12.49 5.26
C ASN A 67 -4.12 11.21 5.62
N THR A 68 -4.21 10.17 4.78
CA THR A 68 -3.50 8.90 5.01
C THR A 68 -2.01 9.08 4.74
N GLN A 69 -1.17 8.73 5.72
CA GLN A 69 0.28 8.69 5.56
C GLN A 69 0.68 7.49 4.68
N LEU A 70 1.37 7.75 3.58
CA LEU A 70 1.89 6.71 2.70
C LEU A 70 3.35 6.39 3.06
N VAL A 71 3.64 5.12 3.24
CA VAL A 71 5.00 4.59 3.44
C VAL A 71 5.28 3.60 2.34
N LEU A 72 6.38 3.77 1.61
CA LEU A 72 6.81 2.85 0.55
C LEU A 72 8.18 2.31 0.90
N LEU A 73 8.28 1.00 0.94
CA LEU A 73 9.52 0.27 1.21
C LEU A 73 9.92 -0.47 -0.06
N SER A 74 11.15 -0.25 -0.49
CA SER A 74 11.69 -0.92 -1.67
C SER A 74 13.20 -1.12 -1.55
N ALA A 75 13.67 -2.30 -1.95
CA ALA A 75 15.09 -2.61 -2.03
C ALA A 75 15.76 -1.90 -3.22
N THR A 76 15.02 -1.71 -4.31
CA THR A 76 15.50 -1.05 -5.53
C THR A 76 14.65 0.17 -5.88
N THR A 77 15.31 1.17 -6.46
CA THR A 77 14.66 2.38 -6.95
C THR A 77 14.50 2.25 -8.46
N LEU A 78 13.39 1.67 -8.91
CA LEU A 78 13.01 1.60 -10.33
C LEU A 78 12.23 2.85 -10.74
N SER A 79 12.15 3.11 -12.06
CA SER A 79 11.36 4.21 -12.63
C SER A 79 9.91 4.19 -12.14
N ASP A 80 9.30 3.01 -12.08
CA ASP A 80 7.90 2.85 -11.70
C ASP A 80 7.67 3.18 -10.22
N VAL A 81 8.63 2.83 -9.36
CA VAL A 81 8.60 3.19 -7.93
C VAL A 81 8.67 4.71 -7.78
N LEU A 82 9.52 5.37 -8.57
CA LEU A 82 9.65 6.83 -8.56
C LEU A 82 8.38 7.52 -9.09
N GLU A 83 7.76 6.96 -10.13
CA GLU A 83 6.48 7.45 -10.68
C GLU A 83 5.38 7.40 -9.61
N VAL A 84 5.22 6.25 -8.94
CA VAL A 84 4.25 6.06 -7.86
C VAL A 84 4.52 7.04 -6.71
N THR A 85 5.78 7.17 -6.30
CA THR A 85 6.19 8.08 -5.23
C THR A 85 5.81 9.53 -5.57
N LYS A 86 6.14 10.00 -6.77
CA LYS A 86 5.83 11.38 -7.21
C LYS A 86 4.34 11.63 -7.38
N LYS A 87 3.59 10.62 -7.82
CA LYS A 87 2.16 10.75 -8.10
C LYS A 87 1.30 10.76 -6.85
N PHE A 88 1.62 9.92 -5.86
CA PHE A 88 0.74 9.68 -4.72
C PHE A 88 1.26 10.26 -3.40
N MET A 89 2.57 10.44 -3.23
CA MET A 89 3.11 10.99 -1.99
C MET A 89 3.21 12.51 -2.05
N ARG A 90 2.87 13.16 -0.94
CA ARG A 90 3.04 14.61 -0.77
C ARG A 90 4.32 14.88 0.00
N ASN A 91 5.28 15.53 -0.66
CA ASN A 91 6.58 15.86 -0.08
C ASN A 91 7.22 14.67 0.70
N PRO A 92 7.48 13.53 0.03
CA PRO A 92 8.03 12.36 0.69
C PRO A 92 9.42 12.66 1.25
N ILE A 93 9.74 12.11 2.42
CA ILE A 93 11.08 12.16 3.00
C ILE A 93 11.85 10.93 2.49
N PRO A 94 12.77 11.06 1.51
CA PRO A 94 13.50 9.92 1.00
C PRO A 94 14.52 9.47 2.06
N PHE A 95 14.40 8.22 2.49
CA PHE A 95 15.40 7.59 3.35
C PHE A 95 16.08 6.46 2.58
N ARG A 96 17.41 6.53 2.45
CA ARG A 96 18.21 5.50 1.78
C ARG A 96 19.26 4.97 2.73
N LEU A 97 19.14 3.69 3.08
CA LEU A 97 20.19 3.00 3.82
C LEU A 97 21.37 2.74 2.89
N LEU A 98 22.50 3.38 3.19
CA LEU A 98 23.78 3.09 2.56
C LEU A 98 24.51 2.08 3.43
N SER A 99 24.56 0.83 2.99
CA SER A 99 25.43 -0.18 3.61
C SER A 99 26.89 0.17 3.29
N ARG A 100 27.63 0.72 4.25
CA ARG A 100 29.10 0.73 4.17
C ARG A 100 29.61 -0.71 4.30
N ARG A 101 30.08 -1.30 3.20
CA ARG A 101 30.94 -2.49 3.33
C ARG A 101 32.23 -2.01 3.98
N LYS A 102 32.52 -2.47 5.20
CA LYS A 102 33.87 -2.38 5.75
C LYS A 102 34.75 -3.27 4.88
N SER A 103 35.74 -2.66 4.22
CA SER A 103 36.85 -3.37 3.59
C SER A 103 37.78 -3.93 4.66
#